data_AF-A0ABD1XM23-F1
#
_entry.id   AF-A0ABD1XM23-F1
#
_cell.length_a   1.000
_cell.length_b   1.000
_cell.length_c   1.000
_cell.angle_alpha   90.00
_cell.angle_beta   90.00
_cell.angle_gamma   90.00
#
_symmetry.space_group_name_H-M   'P 1'
#
loop_
_entity.id
_entity.type
_entity.pdbx_description
1 polymer ?
#
loop_
_entity_poly.entity_id
_entity_poly.type
_entity_poly.pdbx_seq_one_letter_code
_entity_poly.pdbx_strand_id
1 'polypeptide(L)'
;MVTLTRSETGSSWKIETQALELALKILQDKGLTIGEVIHDDNAQVDAILKAHNIVSQKDLWHKFEGVLPGARSATVRIQVATRATGVGSSQITSASPDIQRQRPLKYPELAAHIAYKLKSWIYTCAKNAAMRGDATPGLLTMDIHNAADHWAGDHTTCSHLPSMRKYVVEKWTGGKEAKYPKGGETHKAVKEFLKKYITETKMKCYIRARENFISEMFHSVINKFATKRIHFDASHTARLACAAMDWNKNIRRDVRATYQRASNDTAVRRRVKTNRVLVERTSHWKKALAATVFS
;
A
#
# COMPACT_ATOMS: atom_id res chain seq x y z
N MET A 1 28.95 12.47 1.20
CA MET A 1 27.60 12.31 1.80
C MET A 1 27.20 13.69 2.25
N VAL A 2 26.05 14.20 1.81
CA VAL A 2 25.60 15.54 2.21
C VAL A 2 24.51 15.39 3.25
N THR A 3 24.68 16.05 4.38
CA THR A 3 23.70 16.10 5.46
C THR A 3 22.91 17.38 5.30
N LEU A 4 21.61 17.28 5.02
CA LEU A 4 20.72 18.44 5.02
C LEU A 4 20.17 18.63 6.44
N THR A 5 20.39 19.81 7.00
CA THR A 5 19.89 20.20 8.31
C THR A 5 18.59 20.97 8.18
N ARG A 6 17.72 20.89 9.20
CA ARG A 6 16.44 21.62 9.23
C ARG A 6 16.64 23.15 9.14
N SER A 7 17.78 23.66 9.57
CA SER A 7 18.19 25.07 9.42
C SER A 7 18.39 25.49 7.96
N GLU A 8 18.83 24.58 7.09
CA GLU A 8 19.06 24.86 5.67
C GLU A 8 17.77 24.78 4.84
N THR A 9 16.79 24.00 5.31
CA THR A 9 15.57 23.70 4.55
C THR A 9 14.33 24.45 5.06
N GLY A 10 14.37 24.97 6.30
CA GLY A 10 13.28 25.68 6.97
C GLY A 10 12.10 24.80 7.41
N SER A 11 11.88 23.62 6.81
CA SER A 11 10.86 22.66 7.25
C SER A 11 11.22 21.21 6.89
N SER A 12 10.68 20.24 7.65
CA SER A 12 10.89 18.82 7.38
C SER A 12 10.34 18.36 6.01
N TRP A 13 9.32 19.03 5.50
CA TRP A 13 8.72 18.75 4.18
C TRP A 13 9.65 19.15 3.04
N LYS A 14 10.44 20.22 3.20
CA LYS A 14 11.43 20.66 2.22
C LYS A 14 12.71 19.81 2.23
N ILE A 15 12.96 19.06 3.31
CA ILE A 15 14.12 18.17 3.39
C ILE A 15 13.99 17.04 2.38
N GLU A 16 12.79 16.47 2.19
CA GLU A 16 12.60 15.32 1.32
C GLU A 16 12.89 15.66 -0.15
N THR A 17 12.37 16.79 -0.63
CA THR A 17 12.57 17.25 -2.01
C THR A 17 14.03 17.64 -2.27
N GLN A 18 14.65 18.39 -1.35
CA GLN A 18 16.06 18.78 -1.48
C GLN A 18 17.00 17.58 -1.35
N ALA A 19 16.70 16.63 -0.47
CA ALA A 19 17.48 15.40 -0.34
C ALA A 19 17.39 14.57 -1.62
N LEU A 20 16.21 14.50 -2.24
CA LEU A 20 16.04 13.83 -3.52
C LEU A 20 16.85 14.51 -4.62
N GLU A 21 16.70 15.82 -4.83
CA GLU A 21 17.46 16.55 -5.86
C GLU A 21 18.97 16.35 -5.72
N LEU A 22 19.45 16.42 -4.48
CA LEU A 22 20.86 16.22 -4.17
C LEU A 22 21.32 14.78 -4.40
N ALA A 23 20.49 13.79 -4.04
CA ALA A 23 20.77 12.39 -4.32
C ALA A 23 20.81 12.12 -5.83
N LEU A 24 19.85 12.65 -6.59
CA LEU A 24 19.83 12.55 -8.06
C LEU A 24 21.10 13.14 -8.67
N LYS A 25 21.48 14.35 -8.24
CA LYS A 25 22.72 15.01 -8.67
C LYS A 25 23.95 14.14 -8.40
N ILE A 26 24.13 13.66 -7.17
CA ILE A 26 25.29 12.83 -6.79
C ILE A 26 25.37 11.55 -7.64
N LEU A 27 24.23 10.93 -7.92
CA LEU A 27 24.17 9.71 -8.72
C LEU A 27 24.49 10.00 -10.20
N GLN A 28 23.97 11.09 -10.75
CA GLN A 28 24.23 11.54 -12.11
C GLN A 28 25.69 11.97 -12.30
N ASP A 29 26.28 12.69 -11.33
CA ASP A 29 27.69 13.08 -11.31
C ASP A 29 28.62 11.85 -11.31
N LYS A 30 28.14 10.70 -10.80
CA LYS A 30 28.83 9.41 -10.87
C LYS A 30 28.59 8.63 -12.16
N GLY A 31 27.90 9.23 -13.14
CA GLY A 31 27.57 8.60 -14.42
C GLY A 31 26.46 7.55 -14.34
N LEU A 32 25.68 7.51 -13.25
CA LEU A 32 24.58 6.55 -13.12
C LEU A 32 23.29 7.08 -13.76
N THR A 33 22.75 6.32 -14.71
CA THR A 33 21.43 6.58 -15.29
C THR A 33 20.34 6.04 -14.38
N ILE A 34 19.43 6.90 -13.93
CA ILE A 34 18.30 6.52 -13.08
C ILE A 34 17.06 6.39 -13.97
N GLY A 35 16.57 5.17 -14.16
CA GLY A 35 15.40 4.91 -15.00
C GLY A 35 14.05 5.06 -14.27
N GLU A 36 14.01 4.73 -12.97
CA GLU A 36 12.76 4.65 -12.18
C GLU A 36 13.05 4.94 -10.71
N VAL A 37 12.13 5.64 -10.04
CA VAL A 37 12.13 5.85 -8.59
C VAL A 37 10.77 5.48 -8.02
N ILE A 38 10.78 4.71 -6.93
CA ILE A 38 9.59 4.29 -6.18
C ILE A 38 9.52 5.11 -4.90
N HIS A 39 8.43 5.80 -4.67
CA HIS A 39 8.24 6.67 -3.50
C HIS A 39 6.79 6.66 -3.02
N ASP A 40 6.54 7.30 -1.87
CA ASP A 40 5.20 7.46 -1.32
C ASP A 40 4.34 8.42 -2.17
N ASP A 41 3.09 8.66 -1.79
CA ASP A 41 2.20 9.53 -2.57
C ASP A 41 2.50 11.03 -2.37
N ASN A 42 3.68 11.48 -2.82
CA ASN A 42 4.13 12.87 -2.76
C ASN A 42 4.16 13.53 -4.16
N ALA A 43 3.33 14.56 -4.35
CA ALA A 43 3.21 15.28 -5.63
C ALA A 43 4.44 16.13 -5.98
N GLN A 44 5.20 16.61 -4.98
CA GLN A 44 6.41 17.39 -5.22
C GLN A 44 7.54 16.51 -5.76
N VAL A 45 7.65 15.29 -5.24
CA VAL A 45 8.58 14.28 -5.75
C VAL A 45 8.24 13.92 -7.20
N ASP A 46 6.96 13.78 -7.55
CA ASP A 46 6.55 13.54 -8.94
C ASP A 46 7.01 14.65 -9.89
N ALA A 47 6.92 15.91 -9.47
CA ALA A 47 7.35 17.04 -10.28
C ALA A 47 8.87 17.02 -10.53
N ILE A 48 9.66 16.72 -9.49
CA ILE A 48 11.13 16.62 -9.57
C ILE A 48 11.53 15.47 -10.51
N LEU A 49 10.99 14.27 -10.31
CA LEU A 49 11.30 13.11 -11.14
C LEU A 49 10.94 13.34 -12.62
N LYS A 50 9.80 13.99 -12.87
CA LYS A 50 9.40 14.38 -14.24
C LYS A 50 10.39 15.35 -14.87
N ALA A 51 10.91 16.33 -14.12
CA ALA A 51 11.90 17.28 -14.63
C ALA A 51 13.22 16.59 -15.03
N HIS A 52 13.57 15.47 -14.37
CA HIS A 52 14.73 14.65 -14.71
C HIS A 52 14.44 13.52 -15.72
N ASN A 53 13.24 13.47 -16.30
CA ASN A 53 12.80 12.38 -17.19
C ASN A 53 12.91 10.98 -16.56
N ILE A 54 12.69 10.89 -15.25
CA ILE A 54 12.73 9.65 -14.47
C ILE A 54 11.31 9.12 -14.30
N VAL A 55 11.11 7.81 -14.50
CA VAL A 55 9.81 7.18 -14.27
C VAL A 55 9.45 7.24 -12.78
N SER A 56 8.36 7.93 -12.47
CA SER A 56 7.77 7.94 -11.13
C SER A 56 6.86 6.73 -10.93
N GLN A 57 7.18 5.89 -9.96
CA GLN A 57 6.31 4.83 -9.45
C GLN A 57 5.94 5.11 -8.02
N LYS A 58 4.76 4.63 -7.63
CA LYS A 58 4.25 4.79 -6.28
C LYS A 58 4.34 3.49 -5.53
N ASP A 59 4.69 3.56 -4.25
CA ASP A 59 4.63 2.39 -3.41
C ASP A 59 3.19 1.89 -3.28
N LEU A 60 3.01 0.65 -3.70
CA LEU A 60 1.72 -0.01 -3.76
C LEU A 60 1.12 -0.18 -2.35
N TRP A 61 1.96 -0.45 -1.36
CA TRP A 61 1.51 -0.72 0.00
C TRP A 61 0.90 0.50 0.67
N HIS A 62 1.64 1.62 0.70
CA HIS A 62 1.19 2.86 1.35
C HIS A 62 -0.06 3.44 0.69
N LYS A 63 -0.18 3.37 -0.65
CA LYS A 63 -1.39 3.82 -1.34
C LYS A 63 -2.62 3.06 -0.84
N PHE A 64 -2.51 1.75 -0.72
CA PHE A 64 -3.66 0.92 -0.35
C PHE A 64 -3.96 0.94 1.14
N GLU A 65 -2.98 1.26 1.97
CA GLU A 65 -3.24 1.65 3.36
C GLU A 65 -4.07 2.94 3.43
N GLY A 66 -3.74 3.96 2.64
CA GLY A 66 -4.52 5.20 2.55
C GLY A 66 -5.93 5.04 1.96
N VAL A 67 -6.15 3.99 1.16
CA VAL A 67 -7.48 3.65 0.59
C VAL A 67 -8.42 3.02 1.63
N LEU A 68 -7.89 2.32 2.65
CA LEU A 68 -8.70 1.61 3.64
C LEU A 68 -9.68 2.51 4.42
N PRO A 69 -9.28 3.69 4.95
CA PRO A 69 -10.22 4.59 5.62
C PRO A 69 -11.35 5.07 4.70
N GLY A 70 -11.03 5.34 3.43
CA GLY A 70 -12.01 5.74 2.41
C GLY A 70 -12.99 4.61 2.10
N ALA A 71 -12.51 3.38 1.94
CA ALA A 71 -13.35 2.20 1.70
C ALA A 71 -14.26 1.89 2.91
N ARG A 72 -13.72 1.97 4.14
CA ARG A 72 -14.51 1.87 5.38
C ARG A 72 -15.57 2.96 5.45
N SER A 73 -15.20 4.20 5.14
CA SER A 73 -16.15 5.32 5.15
C SER A 73 -17.26 5.15 4.12
N ALA A 74 -16.93 4.72 2.90
CA ALA A 74 -17.92 4.48 1.85
C ALA A 74 -18.86 3.31 2.20
N THR A 75 -18.33 2.24 2.80
CA THR A 75 -19.13 1.09 3.26
C THR A 75 -19.89 1.33 4.56
N VAL A 76 -19.71 2.50 5.19
CA VAL A 76 -20.48 2.93 6.38
C VAL A 76 -21.42 4.10 6.07
N ARG A 77 -21.10 4.95 5.08
CA ARG A 77 -21.80 6.20 4.79
C ARG A 77 -22.36 6.20 3.36
N ILE A 78 -23.67 6.40 3.23
CA ILE A 78 -24.28 6.91 2.00
C ILE A 78 -24.59 8.40 2.19
N GLN A 79 -24.17 9.25 1.24
CA GLN A 79 -24.74 10.59 1.11
C GLN A 79 -26.09 10.47 0.41
N VAL A 80 -27.19 10.75 1.11
CA VAL A 80 -28.51 10.87 0.48
C VAL A 80 -28.54 12.23 -0.21
N ALA A 81 -28.45 12.25 -1.54
CA ALA A 81 -28.82 13.43 -2.31
C ALA A 81 -30.35 13.49 -2.36
N THR A 82 -30.97 14.28 -1.48
CA THR A 82 -32.39 14.62 -1.62
C THR A 82 -32.56 15.54 -2.82
N ARG A 83 -33.05 15.00 -3.94
CA ARG A 83 -33.63 15.82 -5.01
C ARG A 83 -34.95 16.39 -4.46
N ALA A 84 -34.98 17.68 -4.20
CA ALA A 84 -36.24 18.39 -4.00
C ALA A 84 -36.98 18.42 -5.35
N THR A 85 -37.94 17.51 -5.54
CA THR A 85 -38.99 17.66 -6.54
C THR A 85 -40.01 18.64 -5.96
N GLY A 86 -40.02 19.87 -6.46
CA GLY A 86 -40.87 20.93 -5.94
C GLY A 86 -42.34 20.76 -6.27
N VAL A 87 -43.20 21.17 -5.34
CA VAL A 87 -44.54 21.72 -5.58
C VAL A 87 -44.83 22.75 -4.48
N GLY A 88 -45.14 24.01 -4.85
CA GLY A 88 -46.06 24.87 -4.10
C GLY A 88 -45.51 25.85 -3.06
N SER A 89 -45.37 27.11 -3.50
CA SER A 89 -45.73 28.39 -2.83
C SER A 89 -45.21 28.77 -1.42
N SER A 90 -44.51 29.92 -1.42
CA SER A 90 -44.58 31.03 -0.45
C SER A 90 -43.66 31.04 0.79
N GLN A 91 -42.93 32.17 0.86
CA GLN A 91 -42.27 32.81 2.00
C GLN A 91 -40.88 32.30 2.45
N ILE A 92 -39.89 33.18 2.26
CA ILE A 92 -38.53 33.12 2.80
C ILE A 92 -38.59 33.62 4.26
N THR A 93 -38.15 32.81 5.23
CA THR A 93 -37.43 33.32 6.41
C THR A 93 -36.45 32.28 7.00
N SER A 94 -35.26 32.79 7.33
CA SER A 94 -34.18 32.25 8.18
C SER A 94 -33.59 30.85 7.90
N ALA A 95 -32.34 30.92 7.44
CA ALA A 95 -31.22 29.99 7.61
C ALA A 95 -31.43 28.75 8.52
N SER A 96 -31.18 27.57 7.93
CA SER A 96 -30.69 26.41 8.66
C SER A 96 -29.56 25.78 7.84
N PRO A 97 -28.36 25.56 8.42
CA PRO A 97 -27.26 24.95 7.69
C PRO A 97 -27.65 23.53 7.30
N ASP A 98 -27.30 23.12 6.08
CA ASP A 98 -27.38 21.75 5.57
C ASP A 98 -26.78 20.77 6.60
N ILE A 99 -27.61 20.23 7.49
CA ILE A 99 -27.22 19.11 8.34
C ILE A 99 -27.19 17.90 7.42
N GLN A 100 -26.02 17.62 6.87
CA GLN A 100 -25.68 16.36 6.21
C GLN A 100 -25.93 15.19 7.18
N ARG A 101 -27.17 14.66 7.19
CA ARG A 101 -27.52 13.50 8.00
C ARG A 101 -26.92 12.25 7.36
N GLN A 102 -25.71 11.90 7.79
CA GLN A 102 -25.07 10.62 7.48
C GLN A 102 -25.91 9.50 8.10
N ARG A 103 -26.49 8.61 7.28
CA ARG A 103 -27.17 7.42 7.78
C ARG A 103 -26.18 6.25 7.77
N PRO A 104 -25.99 5.52 8.89
CA PRO A 104 -25.19 4.30 8.89
C PRO A 104 -25.86 3.24 8.00
N LEU A 105 -25.05 2.57 7.17
CA LEU A 105 -25.47 1.45 6.32
C LEU A 105 -26.01 0.27 7.16
N LYS A 106 -26.92 -0.51 6.57
CA LYS A 106 -27.64 -1.65 7.19
C LYS A 106 -26.73 -2.77 7.77
N TYR A 107 -25.42 -2.75 7.49
CA TYR A 107 -24.46 -3.80 7.90
C TYR A 107 -23.06 -3.25 8.24
N PRO A 108 -22.86 -2.61 9.41
CA PRO A 108 -21.57 -2.04 9.82
C PRO A 108 -20.44 -3.09 9.96
N GLU A 109 -20.76 -4.34 10.28
CA GLU A 109 -19.82 -5.46 10.38
C GLU A 109 -19.23 -5.88 9.03
N LEU A 110 -19.98 -5.71 7.94
CA LEU A 110 -19.52 -5.97 6.58
C LEU A 110 -18.51 -4.92 6.10
N ALA A 111 -18.58 -3.69 6.60
CA ALA A 111 -17.72 -2.59 6.17
C ALA A 111 -16.23 -2.84 6.42
N ALA A 112 -15.88 -3.33 7.62
CA ALA A 112 -14.50 -3.62 7.97
C ALA A 112 -13.91 -4.75 7.11
N HIS A 113 -14.73 -5.79 6.86
CA HIS A 113 -14.33 -6.95 6.07
C HIS A 113 -14.20 -6.62 4.60
N ILE A 114 -15.18 -5.91 4.02
CA ILE A 114 -15.14 -5.42 2.62
C ILE A 114 -13.93 -4.51 2.40
N ALA A 115 -13.65 -3.57 3.31
CA ALA A 115 -12.49 -2.70 3.15
C ALA A 115 -11.16 -3.48 3.14
N TYR A 116 -10.97 -4.41 4.08
CA TYR A 116 -9.76 -5.25 4.12
C TYR A 116 -9.60 -6.08 2.84
N LYS A 117 -10.70 -6.64 2.37
CA LYS A 117 -10.72 -7.50 1.19
C LYS A 117 -10.56 -6.70 -0.09
N LEU A 118 -11.09 -5.48 -0.15
CA LEU A 118 -10.83 -4.55 -1.24
C LEU A 118 -9.36 -4.17 -1.32
N LYS A 119 -8.69 -3.91 -0.19
CA LYS A 119 -7.23 -3.74 -0.16
C LYS A 119 -6.52 -4.96 -0.74
N SER A 120 -6.86 -6.17 -0.28
CA SER A 120 -6.27 -7.41 -0.78
C SER A 120 -6.54 -7.62 -2.27
N TRP A 121 -7.73 -7.28 -2.75
CA TRP A 121 -8.16 -7.41 -4.13
C TRP A 121 -7.35 -6.49 -5.03
N ILE A 122 -7.32 -5.20 -4.71
CA ILE A 122 -6.58 -4.20 -5.48
C ILE A 122 -5.10 -4.57 -5.58
N TYR A 123 -4.50 -4.95 -4.45
CA TYR A 123 -3.11 -5.42 -4.40
C TYR A 123 -2.89 -6.64 -5.31
N THR A 124 -3.80 -7.61 -5.28
CA THR A 124 -3.72 -8.82 -6.12
C THR A 124 -3.88 -8.49 -7.60
N CYS A 125 -4.81 -7.59 -7.96
CA CYS A 125 -4.97 -7.11 -9.35
C CYS A 125 -3.69 -6.48 -9.88
N ALA A 126 -3.10 -5.56 -9.12
CA ALA A 126 -1.87 -4.88 -9.51
C ALA A 126 -0.71 -5.86 -9.69
N LYS A 127 -0.51 -6.77 -8.72
CA LYS A 127 0.55 -7.78 -8.78
C LYS A 127 0.35 -8.73 -9.97
N ASN A 128 -0.87 -9.19 -10.20
CA ASN A 128 -1.17 -10.09 -11.32
C ASN A 128 -0.98 -9.39 -12.67
N ALA A 129 -1.41 -8.13 -12.81
CA ALA A 129 -1.16 -7.35 -14.02
C ALA A 129 0.34 -7.19 -14.29
N ALA A 130 1.12 -6.87 -13.27
CA ALA A 130 2.58 -6.75 -13.38
C ALA A 130 3.25 -8.09 -13.78
N MET A 131 2.82 -9.21 -13.19
CA MET A 131 3.36 -10.55 -13.51
C MET A 131 3.04 -11.00 -14.94
N ARG A 132 1.89 -10.60 -15.49
CA ARG A 132 1.50 -10.96 -16.86
C ARG A 132 2.15 -10.08 -17.94
N GLY A 133 2.63 -8.89 -17.57
CA GLY A 133 3.16 -7.91 -18.52
C GLY A 133 2.08 -7.23 -19.38
N ASP A 134 0.79 -7.40 -19.06
CA ASP A 134 -0.35 -6.78 -19.75
C ASP A 134 -0.88 -5.53 -19.03
N ALA A 135 -0.04 -4.93 -18.18
CA ALA A 135 -0.45 -3.93 -17.22
C ALA A 135 -0.73 -2.55 -17.87
N THR A 136 -1.92 -2.38 -18.44
CA THR A 136 -2.42 -1.06 -18.82
C THR A 136 -3.27 -0.47 -17.69
N PRO A 137 -3.32 0.87 -17.53
CA PRO A 137 -4.14 1.51 -16.50
C PRO A 137 -5.63 1.15 -16.62
N GLY A 138 -6.16 1.05 -17.84
CA GLY A 138 -7.54 0.65 -18.11
C GLY A 138 -7.85 -0.78 -17.71
N LEU A 139 -6.98 -1.73 -18.08
CA LEU A 139 -7.16 -3.14 -17.72
C LEU A 139 -7.07 -3.35 -16.19
N LEU A 140 -6.12 -2.70 -15.52
CA LEU A 140 -6.01 -2.74 -14.07
C LEU A 140 -7.24 -2.13 -13.39
N THR A 141 -7.71 -0.99 -13.88
CA THR A 141 -8.92 -0.33 -13.35
C THR A 141 -10.14 -1.25 -13.50
N MET A 142 -10.34 -1.84 -14.68
CA MET A 142 -11.43 -2.77 -14.94
C MET A 142 -11.37 -4.00 -14.00
N ASP A 143 -10.20 -4.62 -13.83
CA ASP A 143 -10.02 -5.78 -12.95
C ASP A 143 -10.32 -5.44 -11.48
N ILE A 144 -9.97 -4.22 -11.04
CA ILE A 144 -10.31 -3.74 -9.69
C ILE A 144 -11.81 -3.47 -9.55
N HIS A 145 -12.44 -2.82 -10.54
CA HIS A 145 -13.86 -2.48 -10.52
C HIS A 145 -14.77 -3.71 -10.49
N ASN A 146 -14.33 -4.81 -11.10
CA ASN A 146 -15.05 -6.08 -11.09
C ASN A 146 -15.30 -6.63 -9.67
N ALA A 147 -14.55 -6.23 -8.64
CA ALA A 147 -14.80 -6.64 -7.26
C ALA A 147 -16.25 -6.34 -6.82
N ALA A 148 -16.76 -5.17 -7.19
CA ALA A 148 -18.07 -4.72 -6.73
C ALA A 148 -19.20 -5.63 -7.24
N ASP A 149 -19.16 -5.96 -8.53
CA ASP A 149 -20.15 -6.82 -9.19
C ASP A 149 -19.95 -8.29 -8.79
N HIS A 150 -18.70 -8.77 -8.74
CA HIS A 150 -18.37 -10.13 -8.33
C HIS A 150 -18.88 -10.46 -6.91
N TRP A 151 -18.66 -9.57 -5.94
CA TRP A 151 -19.16 -9.75 -4.57
C TRP A 151 -20.67 -9.57 -4.45
N ALA A 152 -21.33 -8.93 -5.42
CA ALA A 152 -22.78 -8.93 -5.53
C ALA A 152 -23.37 -10.22 -6.15
N GLY A 153 -22.51 -11.18 -6.51
CA GLY A 153 -22.90 -12.40 -7.21
C GLY A 153 -23.08 -12.21 -8.73
N ASP A 154 -22.69 -11.05 -9.27
CA ASP A 154 -22.69 -10.80 -10.71
C ASP A 154 -21.35 -11.22 -11.31
N HIS A 155 -21.38 -12.35 -12.02
CA HIS A 155 -20.20 -12.93 -12.66
C HIS A 155 -20.14 -12.65 -14.17
N THR A 156 -20.95 -11.74 -14.71
CA THR A 156 -20.94 -11.42 -16.14
C THR A 156 -19.55 -11.04 -16.63
N THR A 157 -18.90 -10.06 -15.97
CA THR A 157 -17.55 -9.62 -16.34
C THR A 157 -16.50 -10.72 -16.10
N CYS A 158 -16.52 -11.40 -14.95
CA CYS A 158 -15.45 -12.35 -14.62
C CYS A 158 -15.57 -13.73 -15.26
N SER A 159 -16.76 -14.14 -15.71
CA SER A 159 -16.95 -15.44 -16.39
C SER A 159 -16.27 -15.49 -17.76
N HIS A 160 -16.22 -14.35 -18.45
CA HIS A 160 -15.60 -14.19 -19.77
C HIS A 160 -14.10 -13.88 -19.72
N LEU A 161 -13.53 -13.64 -18.54
CA LEU A 161 -12.10 -13.40 -18.43
C LEU A 161 -11.30 -14.67 -18.77
N PRO A 162 -10.14 -14.56 -19.43
CA PRO A 162 -9.24 -15.69 -19.65
C PRO A 162 -8.85 -16.35 -18.32
N SER A 163 -8.53 -17.65 -18.31
CA SER A 163 -8.15 -18.41 -17.11
C SER A 163 -7.05 -17.70 -16.29
N MET A 164 -6.08 -17.07 -16.95
CA MET A 164 -4.99 -16.32 -16.32
C MET A 164 -5.44 -15.01 -15.63
N ARG A 165 -6.65 -14.51 -15.95
CA ARG A 165 -7.31 -13.35 -15.32
C ARG A 165 -8.48 -13.76 -14.41
N LYS A 166 -9.03 -14.98 -14.57
CA LYS A 166 -9.98 -15.58 -13.60
C LYS A 166 -9.35 -15.71 -12.21
N TYR A 167 -8.01 -15.81 -12.14
CA TYR A 167 -7.23 -15.87 -10.90
C TYR A 167 -6.93 -14.49 -10.25
N VAL A 168 -7.75 -13.47 -10.45
CA VAL A 168 -7.89 -12.43 -9.42
C VAL A 168 -8.62 -13.11 -8.23
N VAL A 169 -7.91 -14.04 -7.57
CA VAL A 169 -8.48 -15.05 -6.68
C VAL A 169 -8.70 -14.43 -5.33
N GLU A 170 -9.96 -14.21 -5.01
CA GLU A 170 -10.32 -14.17 -3.63
C GLU A 170 -10.31 -15.56 -3.01
N LYS A 171 -9.50 -15.73 -1.97
CA LYS A 171 -9.78 -16.68 -0.88
C LYS A 171 -10.79 -16.05 0.11
N TRP A 172 -11.83 -15.35 -0.35
CA TRP A 172 -12.90 -14.93 0.57
C TRP A 172 -13.70 -16.15 1.00
N THR A 173 -14.02 -17.07 0.09
CA THR A 173 -14.45 -18.47 0.34
C THR A 173 -15.06 -18.98 -0.96
N GLY A 174 -14.59 -20.11 -1.49
CA GLY A 174 -15.45 -21.13 -2.12
C GLY A 174 -16.29 -20.81 -3.36
N GLY A 175 -16.28 -19.60 -3.92
CA GLY A 175 -16.91 -19.31 -5.20
C GLY A 175 -18.35 -18.81 -5.13
N LYS A 176 -18.67 -17.98 -6.12
CA LYS A 176 -19.96 -17.50 -6.63
C LYS A 176 -21.02 -16.91 -5.68
N GLU A 177 -20.98 -17.15 -4.38
CA GLU A 177 -21.96 -16.63 -3.43
C GLU A 177 -21.87 -15.10 -3.28
N ALA A 178 -23.01 -14.43 -3.43
CA ALA A 178 -23.14 -13.00 -3.19
C ALA A 178 -22.93 -12.66 -1.70
N LYS A 179 -22.09 -11.67 -1.43
CA LYS A 179 -21.81 -11.12 -0.09
C LYS A 179 -22.72 -9.96 0.27
N TYR A 180 -23.31 -9.31 -0.74
CA TYR A 180 -24.36 -8.30 -0.60
C TYR A 180 -25.28 -8.33 -1.82
N PRO A 181 -26.53 -7.84 -1.73
CA PRO A 181 -27.46 -7.88 -2.85
C PRO A 181 -27.02 -6.96 -4.00
N LYS A 182 -27.11 -7.46 -5.24
CA LYS A 182 -26.89 -6.66 -6.45
C LYS A 182 -27.87 -5.49 -6.49
N GLY A 183 -27.31 -4.28 -6.62
CA GLY A 183 -28.07 -3.03 -6.66
C GLY A 183 -28.49 -2.51 -5.29
N GLY A 184 -28.18 -3.25 -4.23
CA GLY A 184 -28.33 -2.79 -2.85
C GLY A 184 -27.38 -1.64 -2.51
N GLU A 185 -27.59 -1.09 -1.32
CA GLU A 185 -26.86 0.07 -0.81
C GLU A 185 -25.34 -0.15 -0.77
N THR A 186 -24.89 -1.29 -0.23
CA THR A 186 -23.47 -1.66 -0.19
C THR A 186 -22.86 -1.79 -1.58
N HIS A 187 -23.59 -2.41 -2.53
CA HIS A 187 -23.12 -2.54 -3.91
C HIS A 187 -22.86 -1.16 -4.53
N LYS A 188 -23.83 -0.25 -4.42
CA LYS A 188 -23.72 1.12 -4.93
C LYS A 188 -22.57 1.87 -4.28
N ALA A 189 -22.43 1.77 -2.95
CA ALA A 189 -21.38 2.44 -2.21
C ALA A 189 -19.96 1.98 -2.63
N VAL A 190 -19.75 0.68 -2.82
CA VAL A 190 -18.46 0.14 -3.30
C VAL A 190 -18.19 0.60 -4.74
N LYS A 191 -19.19 0.59 -5.63
CA LYS A 191 -19.01 1.10 -7.01
C LYS A 191 -18.64 2.59 -7.03
N GLU A 192 -19.33 3.42 -6.26
CA GLU A 192 -19.03 4.87 -6.19
C GLU A 192 -17.66 5.14 -5.57
N PHE A 193 -17.27 4.37 -4.55
CA PHE A 193 -15.91 4.41 -4.01
C PHE A 193 -14.88 4.09 -5.09
N LEU A 194 -15.05 2.98 -5.83
CA LEU A 194 -14.14 2.56 -6.87
C LEU A 194 -14.04 3.60 -7.99
N LYS A 195 -15.16 4.17 -8.45
CA LYS A 195 -15.16 5.27 -9.44
C LYS A 195 -14.38 6.49 -8.97
N LYS A 196 -14.50 6.86 -7.70
CA LYS A 196 -13.82 8.05 -7.15
C LYS A 196 -12.32 7.84 -6.94
N TYR A 197 -11.92 6.67 -6.45
CA TYR A 197 -10.56 6.42 -5.99
C TYR A 197 -9.71 5.58 -6.95
N ILE A 198 -10.33 4.75 -7.78
CA ILE A 198 -9.68 3.85 -8.74
C ILE A 198 -10.04 4.32 -10.15
N THR A 199 -9.26 5.26 -10.65
CA THR A 199 -9.33 5.76 -12.04
C THR A 199 -8.04 5.41 -12.77
N GLU A 200 -8.08 5.34 -14.10
CA GLU A 200 -6.88 5.06 -14.91
C GLU A 200 -5.73 6.02 -14.60
N THR A 201 -6.04 7.31 -14.47
CA THR A 201 -5.05 8.35 -14.12
C THR A 201 -4.38 8.07 -12.77
N LYS A 202 -5.13 7.57 -11.78
CA LYS A 202 -4.59 7.22 -10.47
C LYS A 202 -3.86 5.88 -10.50
N MET A 203 -4.31 4.93 -11.32
CA MET A 203 -3.76 3.57 -11.40
C MET A 203 -2.48 3.46 -12.24
N LYS A 204 -2.19 4.46 -13.10
CA LYS A 204 -1.00 4.45 -13.97
C LYS A 204 0.34 4.20 -13.26
N CYS A 205 0.49 4.68 -12.02
CA CYS A 205 1.73 4.53 -11.25
C CYS A 205 1.83 3.21 -10.47
N TYR A 206 0.85 2.31 -10.61
CA TYR A 206 0.76 1.05 -9.87
C TYR A 206 0.79 -0.19 -10.78
N ILE A 207 0.84 0.02 -12.11
CA ILE A 207 0.82 -1.06 -13.11
C ILE A 207 1.99 -2.06 -12.93
N ARG A 208 3.13 -1.60 -12.39
CA ARG A 208 4.32 -2.44 -12.17
C ARG A 208 4.35 -3.10 -10.80
N ALA A 209 3.34 -2.87 -9.96
CA ALA A 209 3.21 -3.39 -8.61
C ALA A 209 4.53 -3.31 -7.80
N ARG A 210 5.19 -2.13 -7.85
CA ARG A 210 6.42 -1.92 -7.11
C ARG A 210 6.12 -1.83 -5.62
N GLU A 211 6.88 -2.57 -4.84
CA GLU A 211 6.81 -2.60 -3.39
C GLU A 211 8.11 -2.07 -2.82
N ASN A 212 7.99 -1.18 -1.85
CA ASN A 212 9.12 -0.69 -1.07
C ASN A 212 9.49 -1.63 0.09
N PHE A 213 8.87 -2.81 0.23
CA PHE A 213 9.04 -3.70 1.39
C PHE A 213 10.51 -3.99 1.72
N ILE A 214 11.34 -4.25 0.70
CA ILE A 214 12.78 -4.48 0.88
C ILE A 214 13.48 -3.22 1.41
N SER A 215 13.17 -2.05 0.86
CA SER A 215 13.71 -0.77 1.36
C SER A 215 13.21 -0.44 2.77
N GLU A 216 11.95 -0.73 3.11
CA GLU A 216 11.41 -0.54 4.46
C GLU A 216 12.08 -1.46 5.49
N MET A 217 12.27 -2.73 5.12
CA MET A 217 13.02 -3.68 5.93
C MET A 217 14.45 -3.18 6.16
N PHE A 218 15.09 -2.63 5.12
CA PHE A 218 16.43 -2.06 5.26
C PHE A 218 16.42 -0.82 6.17
N HIS A 219 15.43 0.07 6.03
CA HIS A 219 15.24 1.20 6.93
C HIS A 219 15.07 0.77 8.40
N SER A 220 14.37 -0.34 8.65
CA SER A 220 14.28 -0.93 9.99
C SER A 220 15.65 -1.36 10.53
N VAL A 221 16.51 -1.93 9.67
CA VAL A 221 17.90 -2.25 10.04
C VAL A 221 18.71 -0.98 10.28
N ILE A 222 18.59 0.05 9.44
CA ILE A 222 19.23 1.36 9.67
C ILE A 222 18.83 1.90 11.05
N ASN A 223 17.54 1.90 11.39
CA ASN A 223 17.06 2.42 12.67
C ASN A 223 17.66 1.72 13.89
N LYS A 224 18.13 0.46 13.75
CA LYS A 224 18.83 -0.26 14.83
C LYS A 224 20.21 0.33 15.13
N PHE A 225 20.89 0.89 14.13
CA PHE A 225 22.26 1.42 14.27
C PHE A 225 22.27 2.95 14.30
N ALA A 226 21.43 3.59 13.50
CA ALA A 226 21.27 5.03 13.39
C ALA A 226 19.78 5.37 13.57
N THR A 227 19.35 5.52 14.83
CA THR A 227 17.97 5.91 15.10
C THR A 227 17.70 7.30 14.53
N LYS A 228 16.49 7.52 14.00
CA LYS A 228 16.04 8.79 13.39
C LYS A 228 16.19 10.04 14.28
N ARG A 229 16.40 9.86 15.60
CA ARG A 229 16.48 10.93 16.60
C ARG A 229 17.91 11.37 16.94
N ILE A 230 18.92 10.57 16.59
CA ILE A 230 20.30 10.90 16.93
C ILE A 230 20.87 11.72 15.76
N HIS A 231 21.35 12.91 16.09
CA HIS A 231 21.96 13.85 15.15
C HIS A 231 22.98 13.15 14.23
N PHE A 232 23.03 13.63 12.99
CA PHE A 232 23.95 13.19 11.94
C PHE A 232 25.38 13.64 12.26
N ASP A 233 25.96 13.07 13.31
CA ASP A 233 27.34 13.29 13.74
C ASP A 233 28.37 12.58 12.84
N ALA A 234 29.66 12.78 13.11
CA ALA A 234 30.76 12.14 12.39
C ALA A 234 30.66 10.60 12.37
N SER A 235 29.96 9.98 13.32
CA SER A 235 29.77 8.53 13.38
C SER A 235 28.62 8.02 12.51
N HIS A 236 27.79 8.91 11.94
CA HIS A 236 26.61 8.51 11.16
C HIS A 236 26.96 7.61 9.98
N THR A 237 28.01 7.95 9.22
CA THR A 237 28.50 7.13 8.10
C THR A 237 28.93 5.74 8.56
N ALA A 238 29.64 5.65 9.68
CA ALA A 238 30.06 4.36 10.25
C ALA A 238 28.85 3.51 10.70
N ARG A 239 27.84 4.14 11.30
CA ARG A 239 26.59 3.47 11.69
C ARG A 239 25.80 2.97 10.49
N LEU A 240 25.72 3.75 9.40
CA LEU A 240 25.12 3.32 8.15
C LEU A 240 25.89 2.15 7.51
N ALA A 241 27.23 2.19 7.53
CA ALA A 241 28.05 1.08 7.05
C ALA A 241 27.79 -0.21 7.86
N CYS A 242 27.65 -0.09 9.20
CA CYS A 242 27.27 -1.20 10.05
C CYS A 242 25.88 -1.75 9.73
N ALA A 243 24.90 -0.89 9.45
CA ALA A 243 23.57 -1.30 9.02
C ALA A 243 23.60 -2.04 7.67
N ALA A 244 24.38 -1.53 6.70
CA ALA A 244 24.57 -2.16 5.41
C ALA A 244 25.24 -3.55 5.53
N MET A 245 26.27 -3.68 6.37
CA MET A 245 26.91 -4.98 6.65
C MET A 245 25.93 -5.94 7.32
N ASP A 246 25.19 -5.50 8.35
CA ASP A 246 24.19 -6.32 9.02
C ASP A 246 23.10 -6.80 8.05
N TRP A 247 22.62 -5.90 7.18
CA TRP A 247 21.67 -6.21 6.12
C TRP A 247 22.21 -7.26 5.15
N ASN A 248 23.39 -7.02 4.56
CA ASN A 248 24.00 -7.90 3.58
C ASN A 248 24.23 -9.32 4.14
N LYS A 249 24.57 -9.43 5.43
CA LYS A 249 24.77 -10.72 6.09
C LYS A 249 23.47 -11.41 6.52
N ASN A 250 22.36 -10.68 6.67
CA ASN A 250 21.16 -11.19 7.35
C ASN A 250 19.83 -11.04 6.60
N ILE A 251 19.79 -10.42 5.41
CA ILE A 251 18.56 -10.22 4.63
C ILE A 251 17.98 -11.57 4.15
N ARG A 252 18.82 -12.49 3.70
CA ARG A 252 18.42 -13.82 3.20
C ARG A 252 18.47 -14.90 4.28
N ARG A 253 18.19 -14.55 5.54
CA ARG A 253 18.16 -15.57 6.61
C ARG A 253 17.05 -16.57 6.34
N ASP A 254 17.42 -17.85 6.40
CA ASP A 254 16.47 -18.92 6.24
C ASP A 254 15.42 -18.89 7.35
N VAL A 255 14.21 -19.30 6.98
CA VAL A 255 13.11 -19.47 7.91
C VAL A 255 13.07 -20.92 8.31
N ARG A 256 13.36 -21.21 9.58
CA ARG A 256 13.10 -22.52 10.17
C ARG A 256 11.64 -22.55 10.62
N ALA A 257 10.80 -23.32 9.93
CA ALA A 257 9.45 -23.59 10.40
C ALA A 257 9.53 -24.65 11.50
N THR A 258 9.10 -24.32 12.72
CA THR A 258 8.85 -25.33 13.75
C THR A 258 7.37 -25.68 13.74
N TYR A 259 7.09 -26.97 13.55
CA TYR A 259 5.75 -27.52 13.59
C TYR A 259 5.48 -27.99 15.02
N GLN A 260 4.60 -27.30 15.73
CA GLN A 260 4.03 -27.87 16.95
C GLN A 260 2.92 -28.85 16.55
N ARG A 261 3.17 -30.15 16.73
CA ARG A 261 2.15 -31.19 16.56
C ARG A 261 1.07 -30.92 17.61
N ALA A 262 -0.19 -30.72 17.18
CA ALA A 262 -1.30 -30.63 18.11
C ALA A 262 -1.38 -31.94 18.91
N SER A 263 -1.62 -31.87 20.23
CA SER A 263 -1.86 -33.06 21.03
C SER A 263 -3.04 -33.84 20.45
N ASN A 264 -2.98 -35.17 20.50
CA ASN A 264 -3.95 -36.07 19.88
C ASN A 264 -5.34 -36.07 20.55
N ASP A 265 -5.62 -35.10 21.42
CA ASP A 265 -6.74 -35.14 22.34
C ASP A 265 -7.73 -34.02 22.00
N THR A 266 -8.59 -34.29 21.02
CA THR A 266 -9.97 -33.79 20.80
C THR A 266 -10.33 -33.80 19.31
N ALA A 267 -11.57 -34.22 19.03
CA ALA A 267 -12.17 -34.49 17.71
C ALA A 267 -12.34 -33.28 16.74
N VAL A 268 -11.57 -32.21 16.93
CA VAL A 268 -11.58 -31.04 16.04
C VAL A 268 -10.18 -30.89 15.45
N ARG A 269 -10.03 -31.06 14.13
CA ARG A 269 -8.78 -30.77 13.40
C ARG A 269 -8.39 -29.30 13.61
N ARG A 270 -7.65 -28.99 14.67
CA ARG A 270 -7.08 -27.66 14.87
C ARG A 270 -5.97 -27.45 13.85
N ARG A 271 -6.01 -26.28 13.21
CA ARG A 271 -4.98 -25.80 12.28
C ARG A 271 -3.61 -25.84 12.98
N VAL A 272 -2.64 -26.56 12.40
CA VAL A 272 -1.26 -26.59 12.90
C VAL A 272 -0.72 -25.16 12.90
N LYS A 273 -0.45 -24.59 14.08
CA LYS A 273 0.22 -23.28 14.17
C LYS A 273 1.66 -23.49 13.72
N THR A 274 2.00 -22.92 12.56
CA THR A 274 3.38 -22.90 12.06
C THR A 274 4.06 -21.68 12.65
N ASN A 275 5.01 -21.87 13.56
CA ASN A 275 5.87 -20.78 14.01
C ASN A 275 7.04 -20.67 13.03
N ARG A 276 7.09 -19.55 12.31
CA ARG A 276 8.25 -19.21 11.48
C ARG A 276 9.32 -18.60 12.38
N VAL A 277 10.38 -19.35 12.66
CA VAL A 277 11.53 -18.88 13.43
C VAL A 277 12.65 -18.59 12.43
N LEU A 278 13.08 -17.33 12.34
CA LEU A 278 14.24 -16.98 11.51
C LEU A 278 15.50 -17.60 12.14
N VAL A 279 16.40 -18.10 11.30
CA VAL A 279 17.75 -18.50 11.74
C VAL A 279 18.42 -17.33 12.47
N GLU A 280 19.23 -17.68 13.47
CA GLU A 280 19.92 -16.71 14.30
C GLU A 280 20.73 -15.73 13.45
N ARG A 281 20.80 -14.49 13.92
CA ARG A 281 21.39 -13.37 13.19
C ARG A 281 22.91 -13.44 13.30
N THR A 282 23.61 -13.47 12.19
CA THR A 282 25.08 -13.51 12.17
C THR A 282 25.65 -12.17 12.65
N SER A 283 26.45 -12.23 13.73
CA SER A 283 27.05 -11.06 14.38
C SER A 283 28.59 -11.08 14.39
N HIS A 284 29.23 -12.14 13.87
CA HIS A 284 30.69 -12.32 13.86
C HIS A 284 31.45 -11.17 13.17
N TRP A 285 30.83 -10.54 12.16
CA TRP A 285 31.40 -9.36 11.49
C TRP A 285 31.67 -8.20 12.45
N LYS A 286 30.92 -8.07 13.54
CA LYS A 286 31.14 -7.03 14.56
C LYS A 286 32.45 -7.25 15.31
N LYS A 287 32.76 -8.50 15.64
CA LYS A 287 34.01 -8.86 16.34
C LYS A 287 35.22 -8.63 15.43
N ALA A 288 35.10 -9.01 14.16
CA ALA A 288 36.15 -8.74 13.17
C ALA A 288 36.37 -7.23 12.98
N LEU A 289 35.30 -6.45 12.85
CA LEU A 289 35.39 -4.99 12.74
C LEU A 289 36.05 -4.36 13.98
N ALA A 290 35.65 -4.78 15.18
CA ALA A 290 36.23 -4.28 16.42
C ALA A 290 37.73 -4.63 16.52
N ALA A 291 38.11 -5.85 16.12
CA ALA A 291 39.50 -6.26 16.07
C ALA A 291 40.31 -5.40 15.10
N THR A 292 39.79 -5.04 13.92
CA THR A 292 40.51 -4.22 12.94
C THR A 292 40.62 -2.74 13.33
N VAL A 293 39.60 -2.20 14.01
CA VAL A 293 39.55 -0.75 14.33
C VAL A 293 40.28 -0.42 15.63
N PHE A 294 40.31 -1.36 16.58
CA PHE A 294 40.87 -1.14 17.92
C PHE A 294 42.12 -1.98 18.22
N SER A 295 42.68 -2.67 17.23
CA SER A 295 44.05 -3.23 17.28
C SER A 295 45.08 -2.17 16.95
#